data_AF-A0A6V7HP57-F1
#
_entry.id   AF-A0A6V7HP57-F1
#
_cell.length_a   1.000
_cell.length_b   1.000
_cell.length_c   1.000
_cell.angle_alpha   90.00
_cell.angle_beta   90.00
_cell.angle_gamma   90.00
#
_symmetry.space_group_name_H-M   'P 1'
#
loop_
_entity.id
_entity.type
_entity.pdbx_description
1 polymer ?
#
loop_
_entity_poly.entity_id
_entity_poly.type
_entity_poly.pdbx_seq_one_letter_code
_entity_poly.pdbx_strand_id
1 'polypeptide(L)' 'KVKWGKEMFPNVEVNTDEEPMLFKAQLFALTGVQPERQKVMVKGMTLKDENWGNMKLKD' A
#
# COMPACT_ATOMS: atom_id res chain seq x y z
N LYS A 1 -4.99 -4.87 -6.66
CA LYS A 1 -6.23 -4.14 -6.28
C LYS A 1 -6.15 -3.64 -4.85
N VAL A 2 -6.29 -2.33 -4.63
CA VAL A 2 -6.35 -1.71 -3.30
C VAL A 2 -7.79 -1.33 -2.97
N LYS A 3 -8.23 -1.59 -1.74
CA LYS A 3 -9.52 -1.14 -1.23
C LYS A 3 -9.28 -0.05 -0.19
N TRP A 4 -9.89 1.11 -0.37
CA TRP A 4 -9.79 2.24 0.55
C TRP A 4 -11.18 2.72 0.93
N GLY A 5 -11.59 2.46 2.18
CA GLY A 5 -12.96 2.76 2.61
C GLY A 5 -14.01 2.06 1.73
N LYS A 6 -14.75 2.86 0.95
CA LYS A 6 -15.77 2.39 -0.01
C LYS A 6 -15.24 2.28 -1.45
N GLU A 7 -14.08 2.85 -1.75
CA GLU A 7 -13.49 2.86 -3.08
C GLU A 7 -12.58 1.66 -3.31
N MET A 8 -12.51 1.22 -4.57
CA MET A 8 -11.59 0.18 -5.02
C MET A 8 -10.76 0.71 -6.18
N PHE A 9 -9.44 0.57 -6.05
CA PHE A 9 -8.47 0.93 -7.07
C PHE A 9 -7.92 -0.37 -7.69
N PRO A 10 -8.47 -0.84 -8.82
CA PRO A 10 -8.02 -2.07 -9.46
C PRO A 10 -6.61 -1.94 -10.06
N ASN A 11 -6.26 -0.75 -10.57
CA ASN A 11 -5.03 -0.47 -11.31
C ASN A 11 -3.85 -0.07 -10.42
N VAL A 12 -3.95 -0.28 -9.11
CA VAL A 12 -2.83 -0.03 -8.20
C VAL A 12 -2.00 -1.30 -8.13
N GLU A 13 -0.87 -1.24 -8.82
CA GLU A 13 0.23 -2.20 -8.72
C GLU A 13 1.12 -1.83 -7.55
N VAL A 14 1.61 -2.85 -6.86
CA VAL A 14 2.47 -2.69 -5.69
C VAL A 14 3.81 -3.32 -6.01
N ASN A 15 4.86 -2.51 -5.96
CA ASN A 15 6.20 -2.96 -6.28
C ASN A 15 6.98 -3.24 -4.98
N THR A 16 7.20 -4.52 -4.68
CA THR A 16 7.93 -4.93 -3.47
C THR A 16 9.45 -4.84 -3.61
N ASP A 17 9.96 -4.61 -4.82
CA ASP A 17 11.39 -4.39 -5.07
C ASP A 17 11.84 -2.99 -4.67
N GLU A 18 10.90 -2.04 -4.53
CA GLU A 18 11.18 -0.65 -4.15
C GLU A 18 10.88 -0.39 -2.67
N GLU A 19 10.93 0.86 -2.20
CA GLU A 19 10.61 1.18 -0.81
C GLU A 19 9.09 1.24 -0.56
N PRO A 20 8.60 0.76 0.60
CA PRO A 20 7.17 0.81 0.94
C PRO A 20 6.63 2.24 1.05
N MET A 21 7.52 3.21 1.27
CA MET A 21 7.22 4.64 1.20
C MET A 21 6.66 5.05 -0.18
N LEU A 22 7.19 4.50 -1.28
CA LEU A 22 6.72 4.84 -2.63
C LEU A 22 5.29 4.38 -2.87
N PHE A 23 4.94 3.21 -2.38
CA PHE A 23 3.58 2.72 -2.46
C PHE A 23 2.59 3.57 -1.65
N LYS A 24 2.99 4.02 -0.46
CA LYS A 24 2.17 4.96 0.33
C LYS A 24 2.04 6.31 -0.36
N ALA A 25 3.08 6.79 -1.04
CA ALA A 25 3.02 8.02 -1.83
C ALA A 25 2.04 7.89 -3.01
N GLN A 26 2.04 6.75 -3.70
CA GLN A 26 1.06 6.44 -4.74
C GLN A 26 -0.37 6.41 -4.19
N LEU A 27 -0.57 5.78 -3.02
CA LEU A 27 -1.86 5.79 -2.33
C LEU A 27 -2.29 7.21 -1.91
N PHE A 28 -1.35 8.08 -1.54
CA PHE A 28 -1.66 9.48 -1.26
C PHE A 28 -2.17 10.19 -2.50
N ALA A 29 -1.57 9.98 -3.68
CA ALA A 29 -2.04 10.56 -4.93
C ALA A 29 -3.48 10.13 -5.29
N LEU A 30 -3.89 8.92 -4.88
CA LEU A 30 -5.23 8.38 -5.17
C LEU A 30 -6.28 8.71 -4.10
N THR A 31 -5.88 8.72 -2.83
CA THR A 31 -6.80 8.83 -1.69
C THR A 31 -6.77 10.21 -1.03
N GLY A 32 -5.74 11.01 -1.29
CA GLY A 32 -5.46 12.27 -0.58
C GLY A 32 -5.02 12.09 0.87
N VAL A 33 -4.88 10.85 1.38
CA VAL A 33 -4.51 10.59 2.78
C VAL A 33 -3.00 10.53 2.90
N GLN A 34 -2.43 11.31 3.82
CA GLN A 34 -0.98 11.35 4.04
C GLN A 34 -0.42 9.99 4.46
N PRO A 35 0.78 9.58 3.99
CA PRO A 35 1.41 8.29 4.30
C PRO A 35 1.43 7.91 5.78
N GLU A 36 1.67 8.89 6.66
CA GLU A 36 1.66 8.76 8.13
C GLU A 36 0.31 8.29 8.71
N ARG A 37 -0.80 8.62 8.03
CA ARG A 37 -2.16 8.28 8.45
C ARG A 37 -2.70 7.06 7.71
N GLN A 38 -1.91 6.49 6.80
CA GLN A 38 -2.33 5.33 6.03
C GLN A 38 -2.03 4.03 6.77
N LYS A 39 -3.09 3.33 7.20
CA LYS A 39 -2.98 1.96 7.70
C LYS A 39 -3.15 0.96 6.55
N VAL A 40 -2.05 0.70 5.83
CA VAL A 40 -2.04 -0.25 4.71
C VAL A 40 -1.95 -1.68 5.24
N MET A 41 -2.91 -2.53 4.88
CA MET A 41 -2.91 -3.96 5.21
C MET A 41 -2.76 -4.81 3.95
N VAL A 42 -1.80 -5.72 3.97
CA VAL A 42 -1.49 -6.65 2.88
C VAL A 42 -1.61 -8.07 3.41
N LYS A 43 -2.58 -8.84 2.90
CA LYS A 43 -2.83 -10.24 3.30
C LYS A 43 -2.89 -10.48 4.83
N GLY A 44 -3.46 -9.53 5.58
CA GLY A 44 -3.58 -9.62 7.04
C GLY A 44 -2.35 -9.13 7.82
N MET A 45 -1.29 -8.72 7.14
CA MET A 45 -0.13 -8.06 7.75
C MET A 45 -0.23 -6.54 7.53
N THR A 46 0.15 -5.74 8.53
CA THR A 46 0.21 -4.27 8.37
C THR A 46 1.56 -3.88 7.77
N LEU A 47 1.55 -3.08 6.72
CA LEU A 47 2.76 -2.57 6.07
C LEU A 47 3.39 -1.52 6.98
N LYS A 48 4.64 -1.75 7.36
CA LYS A 48 5.46 -0.78 8.10
C LYS A 48 6.25 0.08 7.13
N ASP A 49 6.67 1.24 7.61
CA ASP A 49 7.44 2.24 6.86
C ASP A 49 8.85 1.74 6.49
N GLU A 50 9.41 0.83 7.28
CA GLU A 50 10.83 0.48 7.19
C GLU A 50 11.12 -0.73 6.28
N ASN A 51 10.13 -1.60 6.02
CA ASN A 51 10.35 -2.79 5.20
C ASN A 51 9.04 -3.44 4.73
N TRP A 52 9.04 -3.98 3.51
CA TRP A 52 7.99 -4.88 3.02
C TRP A 52 7.91 -6.18 3.81
N GLY A 53 8.99 -6.55 4.52
CA GLY A 53 9.03 -7.77 5.32
C GLY A 53 8.80 -9.02 4.46
N ASN A 54 8.02 -9.97 4.96
CA ASN A 54 7.74 -11.23 4.25
C ASN A 54 6.46 -11.15 3.38
N MET A 55 6.10 -9.96 2.90
CA MET A 55 4.90 -9.75 2.10
C MET A 55 5.08 -10.33 0.69
N LYS A 56 4.81 -11.64 0.56
CA LYS A 56 4.64 -12.27 -0.76
C LYS A 56 3.32 -11.81 -1.37
N LEU A 57 3.35 -10.67 -2.02
CA LEU A 57 2.33 -10.28 -2.99
C LEU A 57 2.43 -11.32 -4.12
N LYS A 58 1.37 -12.12 -4.23
CA LYS A 58 1.26 -13.13 -5.28
C LYS A 58 0.30 -12.47 -6.26
N ASP A 59 0.78 -12.33 -7.49
CA ASP A 59 0.11 -11.70 -8.64
C ASP A 59 -1.41 -11.95 -8.66
#